data_AF-A0A9D4HH61-F1
#
_entry.id   AF-A0A9D4HH61-F1
#
_cell.length_a   1.000
_cell.length_b   1.000
_cell.length_c   1.000
_cell.angle_alpha   90.00
_cell.angle_beta   90.00
_cell.angle_gamma   90.00
#
_symmetry.space_group_name_H-M   'P 1'
#
loop_
_entity.id
_entity.type
_entity.pdbx_description
1 polymer ?
#
loop_
_entity_poly.entity_id
_entity_poly.type
_entity_poly.pdbx_seq_one_letter_code
_entity_poly.pdbx_strand_id
1 'polypeptide(L)'
;MKSIEKSYKKILEEINALRKTINDALDQLEKYTKKELDTLLETTRKLIQTDIENCTESIKNITCLKEDWMRINEKSESLNFIKYRKCIVHSIKEEAVLQEMTKKNEIQLIIKPDTTIQTNLSTLSGLGQVFSSVKQFKPSHRITENLVTRQNKPEASSQSDPENRTTSILKKKNPKPDPSSSRKYTPGNRTSDLTKSGQVSDPVSSSSHQLVQGYQPGAVSKPDKIIKVTYDKRYTVQIKGDEKTCKISVICETSSGELLITDFNNKKVKLLDQTYKVVTHCDLPSTPWSMCSIDSNLVAVAMSNKDVHFIRVSNGQLIKDRILKLQHFCRGIAHQDGNLYMADGKALYLYTLDGRLVREMYNKTSGKGAGYNYS
;
A
#
# COMPACT_ATOMS: atom_id res chain seq x y z
N MET A 1 9.93 65.88 32.43
CA MET A 1 9.90 64.70 33.32
C MET A 1 8.51 64.07 33.42
N LYS A 2 7.46 64.76 33.92
CA LYS A 2 6.10 64.17 34.08
C LYS A 2 5.54 63.44 32.85
N SER A 3 5.77 63.95 31.64
CA SER A 3 5.32 63.29 30.40
C SER A 3 6.07 61.99 30.09
N ILE A 4 7.35 61.89 30.46
CA ILE A 4 8.17 60.69 30.26
C ILE A 4 7.73 59.62 31.27
N GLU A 5 7.53 60.00 32.54
CA GLU A 5 7.02 59.11 33.59
C GLU A 5 5.66 58.53 33.23
N LYS A 6 4.75 59.35 32.69
CA LYS A 6 3.43 58.88 32.22
C LYS A 6 3.57 57.87 31.06
N SER A 7 4.44 58.14 30.09
CA SER A 7 4.69 57.22 28.98
C SER A 7 5.30 55.90 29.46
N TYR A 8 6.25 55.96 30.38
CA TYR A 8 6.89 54.80 30.99
C TYR A 8 5.87 53.91 31.71
N LYS A 9 5.00 54.49 32.54
CA LYS A 9 3.92 53.75 33.23
C LYS A 9 2.99 53.07 32.23
N LYS A 10 2.58 53.76 31.17
CA LYS A 10 1.72 53.20 30.13
C LYS A 10 2.38 51.99 29.42
N ILE A 11 3.65 52.11 29.06
CA ILE A 11 4.40 51.01 28.44
C ILE A 11 4.50 49.81 29.39
N LEU A 12 4.74 50.03 30.68
CA LEU A 12 4.74 48.96 31.69
C LEU A 12 3.38 48.26 31.80
N GLU A 13 2.29 49.01 31.78
CA GLU A 13 0.92 48.45 31.79
C GLU A 13 0.67 47.59 30.55
N GLU A 14 1.07 48.05 29.36
CA GLU A 14 0.95 47.29 28.10
C GLU A 14 1.79 46.00 28.11
N ILE A 15 3.04 46.06 28.62
CA ILE A 15 3.90 44.87 28.79
C ILE A 15 3.26 43.86 29.74
N ASN A 16 2.71 44.32 30.87
CA ASN A 16 2.06 43.45 31.85
C ASN A 16 0.78 42.81 31.27
N ALA A 17 -0.01 43.57 30.50
CA ALA A 17 -1.18 43.06 29.81
C ALA A 17 -0.81 41.97 28.79
N LEU A 18 0.23 42.20 27.99
CA LEU A 18 0.72 41.23 27.01
C LEU A 18 1.23 39.95 27.68
N ARG A 19 2.02 40.08 28.75
CA ARG A 19 2.50 38.91 29.53
C ARG A 19 1.33 38.08 30.04
N LYS A 20 0.28 38.73 30.55
CA LYS A 20 -0.93 38.06 30.99
C LYS A 20 -1.58 37.27 29.84
N THR A 21 -1.75 37.89 28.67
CA THR A 21 -2.32 37.21 27.50
C THR A 21 -1.50 35.99 27.05
N ILE A 22 -0.17 36.07 27.08
CA ILE A 22 0.71 34.93 26.74
C ILE A 22 0.51 33.78 27.73
N ASN A 23 0.48 34.08 29.03
CA ASN A 23 0.25 33.07 30.05
C ASN A 23 -1.13 32.42 29.92
N ASP A 24 -2.18 33.22 29.71
CA ASP A 24 -3.55 32.72 29.52
C ASP A 24 -3.63 31.79 28.29
N ALA A 25 -2.90 32.09 27.21
CA ALA A 25 -2.84 31.24 26.02
C ALA A 25 -2.08 29.92 26.26
N LEU A 26 -0.98 29.95 27.02
CA LEU A 26 -0.23 28.76 27.41
C LEU A 26 -1.07 27.84 28.29
N ASP A 27 -1.77 28.39 29.29
CA ASP A 27 -2.67 27.64 30.16
C ASP A 27 -3.81 26.96 29.37
N GLN A 28 -4.35 27.64 28.36
CA GLN A 28 -5.37 27.06 27.47
C GLN A 28 -4.80 25.92 26.62
N LEU A 29 -3.59 26.07 26.07
CA LEU A 29 -2.93 25.04 25.28
C LEU A 29 -2.62 23.80 26.13
N GLU A 30 -2.12 23.99 27.35
CA GLU A 30 -1.89 22.90 28.30
C GLU A 30 -3.20 22.17 28.63
N LYS A 31 -4.25 22.92 28.97
CA LYS A 31 -5.57 22.36 29.27
C LYS A 31 -6.14 21.55 28.10
N TYR A 32 -6.01 22.04 26.87
CA TYR A 32 -6.45 21.34 25.67
C TYR A 32 -5.66 20.04 25.45
N THR A 33 -4.32 20.13 25.50
CA THR A 33 -3.43 18.98 25.31
C THR A 33 -3.71 17.88 26.34
N LYS A 34 -3.91 18.26 27.61
CA LYS A 34 -4.27 17.34 28.68
C LYS A 34 -5.61 16.63 28.40
N LYS A 35 -6.63 17.38 27.98
CA LYS A 35 -7.95 16.81 27.63
C LYS A 35 -7.85 15.83 26.46
N GLU A 36 -7.06 16.15 25.45
CA GLU A 36 -6.84 15.26 24.30
C GLU A 36 -6.11 13.98 24.72
N LEU A 37 -5.06 14.10 25.55
CA LEU A 37 -4.35 12.96 26.11
C LEU A 37 -5.25 12.07 26.96
N ASP A 38 -6.10 12.65 27.82
CA ASP A 38 -7.09 11.92 28.63
C ASP A 38 -8.09 11.17 27.72
N THR A 39 -8.53 11.80 26.63
CA THR A 39 -9.45 11.18 25.65
C THR A 39 -8.79 10.01 24.92
N LEU A 40 -7.52 10.17 24.51
CA LEU A 40 -6.74 9.13 23.87
C LEU A 40 -6.50 7.95 24.82
N LEU A 41 -6.16 8.24 26.08
CA LEU A 41 -5.95 7.25 27.13
C LEU A 41 -7.24 6.45 27.39
N GLU A 42 -8.38 7.12 27.50
CA GLU A 42 -9.68 6.48 27.72
C GLU A 42 -10.10 5.61 26.53
N THR A 43 -9.87 6.09 25.30
CA THR A 43 -10.13 5.32 24.08
C THR A 43 -9.26 4.06 24.04
N THR A 44 -7.98 4.19 24.39
CA THR A 44 -7.03 3.07 24.45
C THR A 44 -7.43 2.05 25.52
N ARG A 45 -7.85 2.51 26.71
CA ARG A 45 -8.38 1.63 27.77
C ARG A 45 -9.58 0.82 27.30
N LYS A 46 -10.55 1.46 26.62
CA LYS A 46 -11.73 0.76 26.08
C LYS A 46 -11.36 -0.30 25.05
N LEU A 47 -10.36 -0.02 24.20
CA LEU A 47 -9.87 -0.96 23.21
C LEU A 47 -9.22 -2.17 23.90
N ILE A 48 -8.31 -1.93 24.84
CA ILE A 48 -7.67 -2.99 25.65
C ILE A 48 -8.73 -3.81 26.39
N GLN A 49 -9.73 -3.17 26.99
CA GLN A 49 -10.81 -3.86 27.71
C GLN A 49 -11.62 -4.78 26.78
N THR A 50 -11.92 -4.30 25.57
CA THR A 50 -12.60 -5.10 24.54
C THR A 50 -11.75 -6.32 24.14
N ASP A 51 -10.45 -6.13 23.99
CA ASP A 51 -9.51 -7.23 23.66
C ASP A 51 -9.40 -8.25 24.81
N ILE A 52 -9.41 -7.80 26.07
CA ILE A 52 -9.46 -8.68 27.26
C ILE A 52 -10.74 -9.52 27.25
N GLU A 53 -11.90 -8.91 26.97
CA GLU A 53 -13.18 -9.61 26.90
C GLU A 53 -13.19 -10.67 25.79
N ASN A 54 -12.69 -10.31 24.60
CA ASN A 54 -12.54 -11.24 23.48
C ASN A 54 -11.61 -12.40 23.81
N CYS A 55 -10.46 -12.12 24.44
CA CYS A 55 -9.52 -13.16 24.89
C CYS A 55 -10.17 -14.10 25.93
N THR A 56 -10.91 -13.54 26.88
CA THR A 56 -11.58 -14.30 27.94
C THR A 56 -12.62 -15.26 27.36
N GLU A 57 -13.43 -14.80 26.40
CA GLU A 57 -14.41 -15.66 25.72
C GLU A 57 -13.72 -16.74 24.88
N SER A 58 -12.62 -16.41 24.22
CA SER A 58 -11.82 -17.36 23.44
C SER A 58 -11.22 -18.47 24.32
N ILE A 59 -10.66 -18.10 25.49
CA ILE A 59 -10.16 -19.06 26.49
C ILE A 59 -11.28 -19.98 26.98
N LYS A 60 -12.46 -19.43 27.25
CA LYS A 60 -13.64 -20.21 27.66
C LYS A 60 -14.06 -21.20 26.57
N ASN A 61 -14.07 -20.78 25.31
CA ASN A 61 -14.39 -21.65 24.17
C ASN A 61 -13.36 -22.78 24.02
N ILE A 62 -12.07 -22.49 24.12
CA ILE A 62 -11.00 -23.49 24.09
C ILE A 62 -11.14 -24.47 25.26
N THR A 63 -11.46 -23.98 26.46
CA THR A 63 -11.65 -24.82 27.65
C THR A 63 -12.84 -25.76 27.48
N CYS A 64 -13.97 -25.26 26.98
CA CYS A 64 -15.15 -26.06 26.67
C CYS A 64 -14.84 -27.15 25.62
N LEU A 65 -14.15 -26.78 24.54
CA LEU A 65 -13.70 -27.73 23.51
C LEU A 65 -12.76 -28.80 24.08
N LYS A 66 -11.89 -28.44 25.00
CA LYS A 66 -10.98 -29.38 25.68
C LYS A 66 -11.75 -30.35 26.57
N GLU A 67 -12.71 -29.89 27.35
CA GLU A 67 -13.57 -30.77 28.16
C GLU A 67 -14.40 -31.71 27.30
N ASP A 68 -14.99 -31.19 26.22
CA ASP A 68 -15.73 -31.98 25.24
C ASP A 68 -14.84 -33.05 24.62
N TRP A 69 -13.56 -32.74 24.35
CA TRP A 69 -12.57 -33.69 23.86
C TRP A 69 -12.26 -34.80 24.88
N MET A 70 -12.10 -34.45 26.16
CA MET A 70 -11.84 -35.41 27.23
C MET A 70 -13.02 -36.34 27.51
N ARG A 71 -14.26 -35.92 27.24
CA ARG A 71 -15.48 -36.74 27.42
C ARG A 71 -15.71 -37.75 26.29
N ILE A 72 -14.92 -37.69 25.22
CA ILE A 72 -15.07 -38.61 24.08
C ILE A 72 -14.55 -39.99 24.49
N ASN A 73 -15.47 -40.87 24.87
CA ASN A 73 -15.18 -42.29 25.08
C ASN A 73 -15.16 -43.04 23.72
N GLU A 74 -14.18 -43.93 23.54
CA GLU A 74 -13.50 -44.35 22.30
C GLU A 74 -14.31 -45.09 21.22
N LYS A 75 -15.65 -45.14 21.26
CA LYS A 75 -16.40 -46.13 20.46
C LYS A 75 -16.57 -45.81 18.97
N SER A 76 -16.20 -44.62 18.49
CA SER A 76 -16.37 -44.24 17.06
C SER A 76 -15.23 -43.37 16.54
N GLU A 77 -14.32 -43.97 15.77
CA GLU A 77 -13.21 -43.27 15.11
C GLU A 77 -13.66 -42.11 14.21
N SER A 78 -14.79 -42.26 13.50
CA SER A 78 -15.31 -41.22 12.61
C SER A 78 -15.77 -39.97 13.36
N LEU A 79 -16.39 -40.13 14.53
CA LEU A 79 -16.78 -39.00 15.37
C LEU A 79 -15.56 -38.32 16.01
N ASN A 80 -14.53 -39.10 16.36
CA ASN A 80 -13.26 -38.57 16.89
C ASN A 80 -12.56 -37.70 15.84
N PHE A 81 -12.53 -38.15 14.58
CA PHE A 81 -11.94 -37.39 13.48
C PHE A 81 -12.67 -36.07 13.19
N ILE A 82 -14.01 -36.08 13.16
CA ILE A 82 -14.81 -34.86 12.94
C ILE A 82 -14.57 -33.84 14.07
N LYS A 83 -14.54 -34.30 15.32
CA LYS A 83 -14.30 -33.43 16.47
C LYS A 83 -12.87 -32.88 16.50
N TYR A 84 -11.86 -33.71 16.18
CA TYR A 84 -10.47 -33.29 16.02
C TYR A 84 -10.31 -32.19 14.95
N ARG A 85 -10.96 -32.35 13.79
CA ARG A 85 -10.95 -31.35 12.73
C ARG A 85 -11.56 -30.02 13.17
N LYS A 86 -12.69 -30.05 13.89
CA LYS A 86 -13.29 -28.83 14.45
C LYS A 86 -12.34 -28.12 15.42
N CYS A 87 -11.65 -28.88 16.27
CA CYS A 87 -10.66 -28.35 17.20
C CYS A 87 -9.51 -27.64 16.47
N ILE A 88 -8.93 -28.25 15.43
CA ILE A 88 -7.86 -27.61 14.62
C ILE A 88 -8.35 -26.30 13.99
N VAL A 89 -9.54 -26.30 13.38
CA VAL A 89 -10.06 -25.10 12.72
C VAL A 89 -10.26 -23.96 13.72
N HIS A 90 -10.78 -24.26 14.92
CA HIS A 90 -10.86 -23.28 15.99
C HIS A 90 -9.47 -22.80 16.42
N SER A 91 -8.52 -23.71 16.66
CA SER A 91 -7.15 -23.35 17.05
C SER A 91 -6.47 -22.39 16.06
N ILE A 92 -6.61 -22.63 14.75
CA ILE A 92 -6.03 -21.77 13.71
C ILE A 92 -6.68 -20.38 13.72
N LYS A 93 -8.01 -20.31 13.91
CA LYS A 93 -8.72 -19.03 14.00
C LYS A 93 -8.24 -18.21 15.20
N GLU A 94 -8.13 -18.84 16.36
CA GLU A 94 -7.68 -18.18 17.59
C GLU A 94 -6.22 -17.74 17.50
N GLU A 95 -5.35 -18.54 16.89
CA GLU A 95 -3.95 -18.17 16.65
C GLU A 95 -3.83 -16.95 15.73
N ALA A 96 -4.67 -16.85 14.69
CA ALA A 96 -4.70 -15.68 13.81
C ALA A 96 -5.12 -14.40 14.57
N VAL A 97 -6.09 -14.51 15.48
CA VAL A 97 -6.50 -13.39 16.36
C VAL A 97 -5.35 -12.96 17.27
N LEU A 98 -4.65 -13.91 17.90
CA LEU A 98 -3.49 -13.63 18.74
C LEU A 98 -2.34 -12.97 17.96
N GLN A 99 -2.07 -13.42 16.73
CA GLN A 99 -1.06 -12.80 15.87
C GLN A 99 -1.44 -11.37 15.47
N GLU A 100 -2.72 -11.10 15.20
CA GLU A 100 -3.20 -9.75 14.90
C GLU A 100 -3.05 -8.83 16.12
N MET A 101 -3.39 -9.31 17.32
CA MET A 101 -3.20 -8.57 18.57
C MET A 101 -1.72 -8.29 18.84
N THR A 102 -0.84 -9.26 18.62
CA THR A 102 0.61 -9.11 18.85
C THR A 102 1.22 -8.07 17.91
N LYS A 103 0.74 -7.96 16.67
CA LYS A 103 1.20 -6.95 15.70
C LYS A 103 0.79 -5.51 16.07
N LYS A 104 -0.22 -5.32 16.92
CA LYS A 104 -0.74 -3.98 17.28
C LYS A 104 -0.07 -3.34 18.49
N ASN A 105 0.85 -4.03 19.18
CA ASN A 105 1.23 -3.67 20.55
C ASN A 105 2.49 -2.81 20.74
N GLU A 106 2.96 -2.07 19.74
CA GLU A 106 3.88 -0.95 19.98
C GLU A 106 3.17 0.39 19.77
N ILE A 107 2.38 0.81 20.76
CA ILE A 107 1.91 2.20 20.83
C ILE A 107 3.05 3.04 21.41
N GLN A 108 3.91 3.56 20.53
CA GLN A 108 4.90 4.56 20.92
C GLN A 108 4.25 5.95 20.87
N LEU A 109 3.97 6.52 22.05
CA LEU A 109 3.56 7.91 22.18
C LEU A 109 4.79 8.81 22.06
N ILE A 110 5.10 9.23 20.84
CA ILE A 110 6.19 10.18 20.59
C ILE A 110 5.59 11.59 20.57
N ILE A 111 5.85 12.37 21.62
CA ILE A 111 5.58 13.81 21.60
C ILE A 111 6.64 14.45 20.71
N LYS A 112 6.21 14.95 19.56
CA LYS A 112 7.08 15.77 18.69
C LYS A 112 6.88 17.25 19.09
N PRO A 113 7.95 17.95 19.51
CA PRO A 113 7.86 19.38 19.76
C PRO A 113 7.37 20.11 18.51
N ASP A 114 6.42 21.04 18.65
CA ASP A 114 6.02 21.91 17.56
C ASP A 114 7.11 22.96 17.32
N THR A 115 7.88 22.76 16.25
CA THR A 115 8.96 23.66 15.83
C THR A 115 8.46 25.07 15.52
N THR A 116 7.18 25.23 15.21
CA THR A 116 6.55 26.54 14.95
C THR A 116 6.45 27.35 16.22
N ILE A 117 6.04 26.73 17.34
CA ILE A 117 5.98 27.40 18.65
C ILE A 117 7.38 27.82 19.07
N GLN A 118 8.37 26.93 18.92
CA GLN A 118 9.76 27.25 19.24
C GLN A 118 10.30 28.42 18.39
N THR A 119 9.98 28.44 17.10
CA THR A 119 10.38 29.53 16.19
C THR A 119 9.69 30.84 16.57
N ASN A 120 8.39 30.81 16.85
CA ASN A 120 7.65 32.01 17.24
C ASN A 120 8.16 32.57 18.58
N LEU A 121 8.41 31.71 19.58
CA LEU A 121 8.95 32.13 20.87
C LEU A 121 10.37 32.71 20.75
N SER A 122 11.19 32.21 19.83
CA SER A 122 12.54 32.78 19.60
C SER A 122 12.49 34.14 18.90
N THR A 123 11.49 34.41 18.05
CA THR A 123 11.27 35.74 17.46
C THR A 123 10.75 36.78 18.46
N LEU A 124 10.18 36.37 19.61
CA LEU A 124 9.74 37.28 20.67
C LEU A 124 10.91 38.06 21.33
N SER A 125 12.16 37.68 21.07
CA SER A 125 13.34 38.45 21.49
C SER A 125 13.36 39.89 20.93
N GLY A 126 12.64 40.16 19.83
CA GLY A 126 12.45 41.51 19.28
C GLY A 126 11.27 42.29 19.89
N LEU A 127 10.41 41.65 20.69
CA LEU A 127 9.21 42.25 21.25
C LEU A 127 9.55 43.10 22.47
N GLY A 128 9.95 44.35 22.23
CA GLY A 128 10.32 45.30 23.28
C GLY A 128 11.46 46.26 22.95
N GLN A 129 11.90 46.35 21.68
CA GLN A 129 12.86 47.38 21.30
C GLN A 129 12.25 48.77 21.51
N VAL A 130 12.73 49.47 22.55
CA VAL A 130 12.33 50.85 22.84
C VAL A 130 13.11 51.78 21.90
N PHE A 131 12.47 52.20 20.82
CA PHE A 131 13.04 53.20 19.92
C PHE A 131 12.92 54.59 20.55
N SER A 132 14.01 55.14 21.09
CA SER A 132 14.04 56.52 21.55
C SER A 132 14.18 57.47 20.36
N SER A 133 13.05 57.99 19.89
CA SER A 133 13.04 59.09 18.91
C SER A 133 13.32 60.41 19.62
N VAL A 134 14.55 60.62 20.09
CA VAL A 134 14.95 61.94 20.58
C VAL A 134 15.02 62.84 19.34
N LYS A 135 14.00 63.70 19.15
CA LYS A 135 14.12 64.80 18.19
C LYS A 135 15.36 65.59 18.58
N GLN A 136 16.45 65.43 17.82
CA GLN A 136 17.64 66.25 17.99
C GLN A 136 17.17 67.70 17.87
N PHE A 137 17.23 68.42 18.99
CA PHE A 137 17.02 69.86 18.98
C PHE A 137 18.20 70.43 18.19
N LYS A 138 17.96 70.81 16.93
CA LYS A 138 18.97 71.53 16.13
C LYS A 138 19.31 72.80 16.93
N PRO A 139 20.56 72.96 17.40
CA PRO A 139 20.96 74.23 17.99
C PRO A 139 20.92 75.26 16.87
N SER A 140 20.04 76.26 17.02
CA SER A 140 19.99 77.41 16.14
C SER A 140 21.15 78.35 16.48
N HIS A 141 22.39 77.95 16.13
CA HIS A 141 23.53 78.86 16.11
C HIS A 141 24.07 79.02 14.70
N ARG A 142 23.76 80.21 14.19
CA ARG A 142 24.31 80.89 13.04
C ARG A 142 25.76 81.28 13.39
N ILE A 143 26.74 80.55 12.87
CA ILE A 143 28.10 81.09 12.67
C ILE A 143 28.49 80.76 11.24
N THR A 144 28.55 81.82 10.45
CA THR A 144 29.18 81.90 9.13
C THR A 144 30.68 81.71 9.30
N GLU A 145 31.27 80.74 8.61
CA GLU A 145 32.61 80.91 8.05
C GLU A 145 32.82 80.00 6.83
N ASN A 146 33.31 80.64 5.78
CA ASN A 146 33.67 80.08 4.49
C ASN A 146 35.00 79.33 4.58
N LEU A 147 35.15 78.23 3.84
CA LEU A 147 36.32 77.83 3.02
C LEU A 147 36.03 76.40 2.49
N VAL A 148 35.74 76.18 1.19
CA VAL A 148 36.72 75.88 0.11
C VAL A 148 37.62 74.71 0.53
N THR A 149 37.59 73.47 0.00
CA THR A 149 37.62 73.01 -1.40
C THR A 149 37.45 71.47 -1.50
N ARG A 150 37.14 70.99 -2.72
CA ARG A 150 37.54 69.71 -3.37
C ARG A 150 36.68 68.43 -3.21
N GLN A 151 35.88 68.21 -4.27
CA GLN A 151 35.80 67.01 -5.12
C GLN A 151 36.22 65.65 -4.52
N ASN A 152 35.27 64.70 -4.43
CA ASN A 152 35.20 63.60 -5.41
C ASN A 152 33.91 62.76 -5.30
N LYS A 153 33.50 62.31 -6.49
CA LYS A 153 32.29 61.60 -6.93
C LYS A 153 32.22 60.14 -6.43
N PRO A 154 31.03 59.57 -6.11
CA PRO A 154 30.84 58.13 -6.00
C PRO A 154 29.93 57.58 -7.12
N GLU A 155 30.42 56.55 -7.81
CA GLU A 155 29.69 55.62 -8.69
C GLU A 155 30.46 54.29 -8.54
N ALA A 156 29.90 53.09 -8.55
CA ALA A 156 28.55 52.58 -8.46
C ALA A 156 28.69 51.08 -8.06
N SER A 157 27.57 50.52 -7.63
CA SER A 157 27.28 49.10 -7.39
C SER A 157 27.76 48.10 -8.46
N SER A 158 28.10 46.86 -8.05
CA SER A 158 27.70 45.61 -8.72
C SER A 158 28.19 44.39 -7.90
N GLN A 159 27.25 43.56 -7.44
CA GLN A 159 26.99 42.19 -7.93
C GLN A 159 28.11 41.19 -7.62
N SER A 160 27.85 40.38 -6.59
CA SER A 160 28.51 39.10 -6.35
C SER A 160 27.59 37.98 -6.83
N ASP A 161 27.87 37.43 -8.01
CA ASP A 161 27.39 36.12 -8.43
C ASP A 161 28.39 35.03 -7.98
N PRO A 162 27.91 33.84 -7.56
CA PRO A 162 28.76 32.74 -7.17
C PRO A 162 29.24 31.89 -8.35
N GLU A 163 30.39 31.29 -8.13
CA GLU A 163 31.21 30.50 -9.04
C GLU A 163 30.47 29.35 -9.73
N ASN A 164 30.61 29.34 -11.05
CA ASN A 164 30.24 28.27 -11.94
C ASN A 164 31.44 27.31 -12.07
N ARG A 165 31.42 26.15 -11.40
CA ARG A 165 32.49 25.14 -11.53
C ARG A 165 32.03 24.00 -12.43
N THR A 166 32.43 24.12 -13.69
CA THR A 166 32.39 23.07 -14.70
C THR A 166 33.50 22.05 -14.44
N THR A 167 33.15 20.78 -14.24
CA THR A 167 34.05 19.64 -14.53
C THR A 167 33.44 18.77 -15.60
N SER A 168 34.06 18.88 -16.76
CA SER A 168 33.99 18.00 -17.90
C SER A 168 34.67 16.64 -17.65
N ILE A 169 34.37 15.69 -18.53
CA ILE A 169 35.17 14.51 -18.94
C ILE A 169 34.68 13.15 -18.40
N LEU A 170 33.86 12.46 -19.21
CA LEU A 170 34.21 11.17 -19.82
C LEU A 170 33.17 10.77 -20.88
N LYS A 171 33.45 11.15 -22.13
CA LYS A 171 32.88 10.50 -23.32
C LYS A 171 33.61 9.16 -23.51
N LYS A 172 32.90 8.03 -23.46
CA LYS A 172 33.32 6.78 -24.10
C LYS A 172 32.36 6.48 -25.25
N LYS A 173 32.88 6.60 -26.47
CA LYS A 173 32.27 6.11 -27.71
C LYS A 173 32.51 4.59 -27.82
N ASN A 174 31.41 3.86 -28.07
CA ASN A 174 31.17 2.73 -28.99
C ASN A 174 32.38 1.94 -29.56
N PRO A 175 32.26 0.60 -29.73
CA PRO A 175 31.57 0.08 -30.93
C PRO A 175 30.80 -1.25 -30.79
N LYS A 176 29.68 -1.34 -31.51
CA LYS A 176 29.19 -2.51 -32.26
C LYS A 176 28.98 -2.01 -33.71
N PRO A 177 29.01 -2.83 -34.78
CA PRO A 177 28.61 -4.24 -34.81
C PRO A 177 29.53 -5.17 -35.64
N ASP A 178 29.32 -6.47 -35.57
CA ASP A 178 29.59 -7.34 -36.72
C ASP A 178 28.56 -8.49 -36.79
N PRO A 179 27.94 -8.78 -37.95
CA PRO A 179 26.91 -9.80 -38.11
C PRO A 179 27.42 -10.99 -38.93
N SER A 180 27.59 -12.16 -38.32
CA SER A 180 27.71 -13.41 -39.08
C SER A 180 27.48 -14.64 -38.21
N SER A 181 26.35 -15.34 -38.40
CA SER A 181 26.40 -16.73 -38.90
C SER A 181 24.99 -17.26 -39.08
N SER A 182 24.63 -17.39 -40.36
CA SER A 182 23.55 -18.23 -40.85
C SER A 182 23.93 -19.71 -40.65
N ARG A 183 23.18 -20.46 -39.84
CA ARG A 183 23.15 -21.93 -39.95
C ARG A 183 21.85 -22.36 -40.61
N LYS A 184 22.01 -22.85 -41.84
CA LYS A 184 21.03 -23.59 -42.61
C LYS A 184 20.76 -24.93 -41.91
N TYR A 185 19.49 -25.25 -41.68
CA TYR A 185 19.04 -26.60 -41.35
C TYR A 185 18.52 -27.24 -42.64
N THR A 186 19.15 -28.33 -43.06
CA THR A 186 18.66 -29.23 -44.12
C THR A 186 17.92 -30.42 -43.49
N PRO A 187 16.80 -30.89 -44.08
CA PRO A 187 16.08 -32.06 -43.59
C PRO A 187 16.65 -33.33 -44.23
N GLY A 188 17.08 -34.28 -43.39
CA GLY A 188 17.48 -35.62 -43.82
C GLY A 188 16.36 -36.62 -43.62
N ASN A 189 15.64 -36.96 -44.69
CA ASN A 189 14.89 -38.20 -44.81
C ASN A 189 15.87 -39.38 -44.90
N ARG A 190 15.64 -40.45 -44.13
CA ARG A 190 16.00 -41.81 -44.54
C ARG A 190 15.06 -42.83 -43.91
N THR A 191 14.26 -43.42 -44.79
CA THR A 191 13.63 -44.72 -44.70
C THR A 191 14.68 -45.83 -44.70
N SER A 192 14.47 -46.89 -43.92
CA SER A 192 14.54 -48.29 -44.39
C SER A 192 14.24 -49.26 -43.25
N ASP A 193 13.31 -50.16 -43.55
CA ASP A 193 12.92 -51.37 -42.83
C ASP A 193 14.09 -52.27 -42.42
N LEU A 194 13.92 -53.01 -41.32
CA LEU A 194 13.84 -54.50 -41.31
C LEU A 194 13.95 -55.06 -39.88
N THR A 195 12.86 -55.69 -39.45
CA THR A 195 12.75 -56.96 -38.71
C THR A 195 13.91 -57.41 -37.79
N LYS A 196 13.64 -57.60 -36.49
CA LYS A 196 13.50 -58.94 -35.87
C LYS A 196 13.28 -58.86 -34.35
N SER A 197 12.33 -59.68 -33.92
CA SER A 197 12.13 -60.34 -32.62
C SER A 197 13.25 -60.25 -31.57
N GLY A 198 12.90 -59.93 -30.32
CA GLY A 198 13.76 -60.17 -29.17
C GLY A 198 13.19 -59.66 -27.84
N GLN A 199 12.54 -60.58 -27.12
CA GLN A 199 12.47 -60.71 -25.66
C GLN A 199 12.21 -59.49 -24.76
N VAL A 200 11.04 -59.59 -24.13
CA VAL A 200 10.57 -59.00 -22.88
C VAL A 200 11.64 -59.08 -21.77
N SER A 201 11.97 -57.94 -21.18
CA SER A 201 12.36 -57.83 -19.77
C SER A 201 12.03 -56.41 -19.28
N ASP A 202 11.15 -56.34 -18.29
CA ASP A 202 10.64 -55.11 -17.68
C ASP A 202 11.70 -54.42 -16.81
N PRO A 203 11.87 -53.10 -16.89
CA PRO A 203 12.44 -52.33 -15.79
C PRO A 203 11.31 -51.90 -14.83
N VAL A 204 11.28 -52.53 -13.66
CA VAL A 204 10.53 -52.09 -12.49
C VAL A 204 11.06 -50.71 -12.09
N SER A 205 10.37 -49.65 -12.51
CA SER A 205 10.53 -48.30 -11.97
C SER A 205 9.39 -48.04 -11.00
N SER A 206 9.65 -48.28 -9.72
CA SER A 206 8.78 -47.90 -8.61
C SER A 206 8.81 -46.38 -8.42
N SER A 207 8.04 -45.66 -9.23
CA SER A 207 7.66 -44.27 -8.95
C SER A 207 6.44 -44.29 -8.03
N SER A 208 6.68 -44.00 -6.76
CA SER A 208 5.66 -43.80 -5.74
C SER A 208 4.77 -42.61 -6.09
N HIS A 209 3.65 -42.87 -6.74
CA HIS A 209 2.54 -41.93 -6.84
C HIS A 209 1.95 -41.70 -5.43
N GLN A 210 2.37 -40.62 -4.77
CA GLN A 210 1.64 -40.07 -3.64
C GLN A 210 0.27 -39.60 -4.15
N LEU A 211 -0.77 -40.38 -3.84
CA LEU A 211 -2.16 -40.00 -3.95
C LEU A 211 -2.39 -38.74 -3.09
N VAL A 212 -2.50 -37.60 -3.75
CA VAL A 212 -2.89 -36.33 -3.12
C VAL A 212 -4.27 -36.52 -2.49
N GLN A 213 -4.30 -36.51 -1.16
CA GLN A 213 -5.48 -36.66 -0.32
C GLN A 213 -6.57 -35.65 -0.72
N GLY A 214 -7.79 -36.16 -0.87
CA GLY A 214 -8.95 -35.42 -1.33
C GLY A 214 -9.30 -34.23 -0.43
N TYR A 215 -9.35 -33.05 -1.04
CA TYR A 215 -9.92 -31.84 -0.47
C TYR A 215 -11.41 -32.07 -0.18
N GLN A 216 -11.83 -31.97 1.09
CA GLN A 216 -13.23 -32.01 1.53
C GLN A 216 -13.71 -30.58 1.79
N PRO A 217 -14.94 -30.19 1.41
CA PRO A 217 -15.40 -28.83 1.54
C PRO A 217 -15.71 -28.56 3.02
N GLY A 218 -15.17 -27.48 3.56
CA GLY A 218 -15.57 -27.03 4.90
C GLY A 218 -17.07 -26.71 4.93
N ALA A 219 -17.76 -27.14 5.98
CA ALA A 219 -19.09 -26.64 6.27
C ALA A 219 -19.02 -25.12 6.42
N VAL A 220 -19.75 -24.40 5.55
CA VAL A 220 -19.80 -22.93 5.55
C VAL A 220 -20.41 -22.46 6.87
N SER A 221 -19.59 -21.92 7.76
CA SER A 221 -20.07 -21.32 9.01
C SER A 221 -20.92 -20.10 8.69
N LYS A 222 -21.99 -19.89 9.47
CA LYS A 222 -22.76 -18.64 9.42
C LYS A 222 -21.79 -17.46 9.59
N PRO A 223 -21.95 -16.35 8.84
CA PRO A 223 -21.07 -15.19 8.98
C PRO A 223 -21.21 -14.62 10.40
N ASP A 224 -20.10 -14.63 11.16
CA ASP A 224 -20.05 -14.28 12.59
C ASP A 224 -20.29 -12.78 12.89
N LYS A 225 -20.49 -11.94 11.87
CA LYS A 225 -20.71 -10.50 12.08
C LYS A 225 -21.44 -9.86 10.89
N ILE A 226 -22.63 -9.32 11.15
CA ILE A 226 -23.28 -8.39 10.21
C ILE A 226 -22.59 -7.03 10.37
N ILE A 227 -21.69 -6.70 9.45
CA ILE A 227 -21.04 -5.38 9.43
C ILE A 227 -22.02 -4.39 8.78
N LYS A 228 -22.59 -3.50 9.59
CA LYS A 228 -23.41 -2.39 9.07
C LYS A 228 -22.48 -1.29 8.53
N VAL A 229 -22.53 -1.06 7.23
CA VAL A 229 -21.85 0.09 6.60
C VAL A 229 -22.56 1.37 7.05
N THR A 230 -21.89 2.18 7.87
CA THR A 230 -22.44 3.44 8.43
C THR A 230 -22.01 4.68 7.65
N TYR A 231 -21.03 4.55 6.73
CA TYR A 231 -20.47 5.64 5.97
C TYR A 231 -20.27 5.21 4.50
N ASP A 232 -20.96 5.87 3.58
CA ASP A 232 -20.81 5.72 2.12
C ASP A 232 -20.19 7.00 1.56
N LYS A 233 -18.98 6.90 1.03
CA LYS A 233 -18.33 8.00 0.30
C LYS A 233 -18.06 7.55 -1.13
N ARG A 234 -18.55 8.35 -2.07
CA ARG A 234 -18.48 8.05 -3.50
C ARG A 234 -17.37 8.86 -4.15
N TYR A 235 -16.63 8.20 -5.03
CA TYR A 235 -15.54 8.79 -5.78
C TYR A 235 -15.79 8.57 -7.27
N THR A 236 -15.59 9.61 -8.07
CA THR A 236 -15.69 9.52 -9.53
C THR A 236 -14.36 9.01 -10.08
N VAL A 237 -14.42 7.89 -10.80
CA VAL A 237 -13.26 7.27 -11.47
C VAL A 237 -13.34 7.40 -13.00
N GLN A 238 -14.30 8.18 -13.49
CA GLN A 238 -14.42 8.52 -14.91
C GLN A 238 -13.36 9.55 -15.29
N ILE A 239 -12.69 9.32 -16.42
CA ILE A 239 -11.68 10.23 -16.96
C ILE A 239 -12.11 10.75 -18.34
N LYS A 240 -11.44 11.82 -18.80
CA LYS A 240 -11.63 12.31 -20.17
C LYS A 240 -11.24 11.22 -21.16
N GLY A 241 -12.13 10.89 -22.09
CA GLY A 241 -11.95 9.82 -23.07
C GLY A 241 -12.66 8.50 -22.72
N ASP A 242 -13.28 8.39 -21.55
CA ASP A 242 -14.22 7.29 -21.29
C ASP A 242 -15.51 7.52 -22.10
N GLU A 243 -15.81 6.60 -23.01
CA GLU A 243 -16.99 6.64 -23.89
C GLU A 243 -18.25 6.06 -23.23
N LYS A 244 -18.07 5.28 -22.15
CA LYS A 244 -19.14 4.55 -21.46
C LYS A 244 -19.09 4.79 -19.97
N THR A 245 -20.22 4.53 -19.30
CA THR A 245 -20.28 4.52 -17.84
C THR A 245 -19.26 3.55 -17.26
N CYS A 246 -18.43 4.01 -16.33
CA CYS A 246 -17.46 3.17 -15.65
C CYS A 246 -18.16 2.02 -14.91
N LYS A 247 -17.80 0.79 -15.26
CA LYS A 247 -18.25 -0.41 -14.55
C LYS A 247 -17.04 -1.09 -13.95
N ILE A 248 -16.83 -0.88 -12.66
CA ILE A 248 -15.66 -1.43 -11.97
C ILE A 248 -15.87 -2.91 -11.73
N SER A 249 -15.00 -3.75 -12.30
CA SER A 249 -15.07 -5.21 -12.14
C SER A 249 -14.23 -5.72 -10.98
N VAL A 250 -13.04 -5.16 -10.77
CA VAL A 250 -12.11 -5.56 -9.72
C VAL A 250 -11.36 -4.34 -9.19
N ILE A 251 -11.05 -4.39 -7.89
CA ILE A 251 -10.09 -3.54 -7.21
C ILE A 251 -8.93 -4.43 -6.74
N CYS A 252 -7.69 -3.96 -6.91
CA CYS A 252 -6.50 -4.67 -6.49
C CYS A 252 -5.52 -3.68 -5.89
N GLU A 253 -4.91 -4.04 -4.77
CA GLU A 253 -3.79 -3.32 -4.19
C GLU A 253 -2.51 -4.14 -4.43
N THR A 254 -1.42 -3.48 -4.83
CA THR A 254 -0.10 -4.10 -4.94
C THR A 254 0.55 -4.20 -3.56
N SER A 255 1.65 -4.95 -3.42
CA SER A 255 2.35 -5.01 -2.11
C SER A 255 3.11 -3.74 -1.73
N SER A 256 3.32 -2.78 -2.65
CA SER A 256 3.77 -1.42 -2.30
C SER A 256 2.63 -0.42 -2.03
N GLY A 257 1.38 -0.88 -2.03
CA GLY A 257 0.22 -0.08 -1.62
C GLY A 257 -0.42 0.76 -2.73
N GLU A 258 -0.07 0.51 -3.99
CA GLU A 258 -0.74 1.15 -5.13
C GLU A 258 -2.11 0.52 -5.38
N LEU A 259 -3.13 1.36 -5.55
CA LEU A 259 -4.50 0.93 -5.74
C LEU A 259 -4.89 0.99 -7.22
N LEU A 260 -5.25 -0.16 -7.79
CA LEU A 260 -5.65 -0.30 -9.19
C LEU A 260 -7.10 -0.77 -9.29
N ILE A 261 -7.80 -0.30 -10.33
CA ILE A 261 -9.14 -0.76 -10.68
C ILE A 261 -9.23 -1.13 -12.15
N THR A 262 -10.09 -2.08 -12.48
CA THR A 262 -10.45 -2.41 -13.85
C THR A 262 -11.79 -1.81 -14.23
N ASP A 263 -11.81 -1.03 -15.31
CA ASP A 263 -13.03 -0.49 -15.90
C ASP A 263 -13.48 -1.39 -17.06
N PHE A 264 -14.48 -2.23 -16.77
CA PHE A 264 -15.00 -3.25 -17.68
C PHE A 264 -15.51 -2.64 -19.00
N ASN A 265 -16.28 -1.55 -18.90
CA ASN A 265 -16.95 -0.97 -20.06
C ASN A 265 -15.99 -0.19 -20.95
N ASN A 266 -15.05 0.54 -20.34
CA ASN A 266 -14.08 1.37 -21.06
C ASN A 266 -12.78 0.62 -21.44
N LYS A 267 -12.65 -0.65 -21.05
CA LYS A 267 -11.47 -1.49 -21.33
C LYS A 267 -10.17 -0.87 -20.82
N LYS A 268 -10.15 -0.43 -19.55
CA LYS A 268 -8.96 0.22 -18.97
C LYS A 268 -8.58 -0.42 -17.64
N VAL A 269 -7.28 -0.37 -17.31
CA VAL A 269 -6.82 -0.39 -15.91
C VAL A 269 -6.52 1.05 -15.51
N LYS A 270 -6.97 1.47 -14.33
CA LYS A 270 -6.74 2.81 -13.78
C LYS A 270 -5.97 2.69 -12.48
N LEU A 271 -4.95 3.52 -12.32
CA LEU A 271 -4.20 3.69 -11.08
C LEU A 271 -4.86 4.82 -10.28
N LEU A 272 -5.12 4.58 -8.99
CA LEU A 272 -5.69 5.56 -8.08
C LEU A 272 -4.63 6.08 -7.10
N ASP A 273 -4.78 7.33 -6.67
CA ASP A 273 -4.04 7.87 -5.53
C ASP A 273 -4.72 7.52 -4.20
N GLN A 274 -4.10 7.93 -3.09
CA GLN A 274 -4.64 7.74 -1.73
C GLN A 274 -5.97 8.48 -1.48
N THR A 275 -6.35 9.41 -2.37
CA THR A 275 -7.63 10.11 -2.35
C THR A 275 -8.66 9.50 -3.31
N TYR A 276 -8.34 8.32 -3.86
CA TYR A 276 -9.15 7.57 -4.84
C TYR A 276 -9.39 8.30 -6.15
N LYS A 277 -8.53 9.28 -6.51
CA LYS A 277 -8.56 9.93 -7.82
C LYS A 277 -7.70 9.16 -8.80
N VAL A 278 -8.12 9.13 -10.06
CA VAL A 278 -7.36 8.46 -11.13
C VAL A 278 -6.10 9.27 -11.45
N VAL A 279 -4.93 8.66 -11.23
CA VAL A 279 -3.60 9.22 -11.54
C VAL A 279 -3.25 8.98 -13.01
N THR A 280 -3.42 7.75 -13.47
CA THR A 280 -3.12 7.34 -14.84
C THR A 280 -3.99 6.14 -15.25
N HIS A 281 -3.95 5.77 -16.52
CA HIS A 281 -4.64 4.60 -17.04
C HIS A 281 -3.83 3.88 -18.11
N CYS A 282 -4.20 2.62 -18.36
CA CYS A 282 -3.68 1.79 -19.44
C CYS A 282 -4.85 1.19 -20.22
N ASP A 283 -4.88 1.45 -21.53
CA ASP A 283 -5.89 0.92 -22.44
C ASP A 283 -5.66 -0.56 -22.74
N LEU A 284 -6.71 -1.36 -22.67
CA LEU A 284 -6.68 -2.79 -22.90
C LEU A 284 -7.34 -3.14 -24.24
N PRO A 285 -6.88 -4.21 -24.92
CA PRO A 285 -7.44 -4.60 -26.22
C PRO A 285 -8.85 -5.19 -26.10
N SER A 286 -9.23 -5.69 -24.92
CA SER A 286 -10.50 -6.35 -24.66
C SER A 286 -11.06 -5.93 -23.29
N THR A 287 -12.17 -6.51 -22.88
CA THR A 287 -12.79 -6.20 -21.59
C THR A 287 -12.10 -6.95 -20.45
N PRO A 288 -11.67 -6.25 -19.37
CA PRO A 288 -11.07 -6.90 -18.20
C PRO A 288 -12.15 -7.58 -17.34
N TRP A 289 -11.95 -8.85 -17.01
CA TRP A 289 -12.85 -9.63 -16.16
C TRP A 289 -12.33 -9.75 -14.72
N SER A 290 -11.03 -9.95 -14.55
CA SER A 290 -10.42 -10.14 -13.23
C SER A 290 -9.00 -9.59 -13.19
N MET A 291 -8.48 -9.32 -11.99
CA MET A 291 -7.13 -8.80 -11.77
C MET A 291 -6.60 -9.30 -10.43
N CYS A 292 -5.31 -9.60 -10.36
CA CYS A 292 -4.62 -9.89 -9.10
C CYS A 292 -3.20 -9.29 -9.09
N SER A 293 -2.68 -9.04 -7.88
CA SER A 293 -1.30 -8.61 -7.69
C SER A 293 -0.35 -9.81 -7.75
N ILE A 294 0.77 -9.65 -8.42
CA ILE A 294 1.83 -10.66 -8.53
C ILE A 294 2.98 -10.34 -7.58
N ASP A 295 3.46 -9.09 -7.60
CA ASP A 295 4.54 -8.62 -6.74
C ASP A 295 4.28 -7.15 -6.31
N SER A 296 5.33 -6.40 -5.95
CA SER A 296 5.20 -5.00 -5.53
C SER A 296 4.69 -4.09 -6.62
N ASN A 297 5.00 -4.36 -7.88
CA ASN A 297 4.64 -3.44 -8.95
C ASN A 297 4.08 -4.12 -10.19
N LEU A 298 3.76 -5.40 -10.13
CA LEU A 298 3.22 -6.17 -11.25
C LEU A 298 1.84 -6.71 -10.90
N VAL A 299 0.87 -6.46 -11.78
CA VAL A 299 -0.46 -7.07 -11.72
C VAL A 299 -0.72 -7.91 -12.97
N ALA A 300 -1.52 -8.97 -12.83
CA ALA A 300 -2.03 -9.77 -13.93
C ALA A 300 -3.52 -9.49 -14.14
N VAL A 301 -3.91 -9.20 -15.37
CA VAL A 301 -5.29 -8.82 -15.75
C VAL A 301 -5.84 -9.84 -16.73
N ALA A 302 -6.89 -10.55 -16.31
CA ALA A 302 -7.57 -11.53 -17.14
C ALA A 302 -8.59 -10.86 -18.05
N MET A 303 -8.51 -11.17 -19.35
CA MET A 303 -9.27 -10.50 -20.40
C MET A 303 -10.31 -11.43 -21.04
N SER A 304 -11.36 -10.85 -21.63
CA SER A 304 -12.40 -11.60 -22.35
C SER A 304 -11.91 -12.32 -23.62
N ASN A 305 -10.72 -12.01 -24.14
CA ASN A 305 -10.17 -12.59 -25.37
C ASN A 305 -9.18 -13.74 -25.12
N LYS A 306 -9.24 -14.40 -23.95
CA LYS A 306 -8.33 -15.48 -23.54
C LYS A 306 -6.87 -15.05 -23.36
N ASP A 307 -6.63 -13.77 -23.17
CA ASP A 307 -5.31 -13.23 -22.81
C ASP A 307 -5.27 -12.87 -21.33
N VAL A 308 -4.07 -12.98 -20.75
CA VAL A 308 -3.73 -12.38 -19.46
C VAL A 308 -2.64 -11.35 -19.70
N HIS A 309 -2.95 -10.09 -19.44
CA HIS A 309 -2.00 -8.98 -19.58
C HIS A 309 -1.31 -8.72 -18.26
N PHE A 310 0.02 -8.70 -18.28
CA PHE A 310 0.81 -8.24 -17.15
C PHE A 310 1.05 -6.75 -17.29
N ILE A 311 0.73 -5.98 -16.25
CA ILE A 311 0.87 -4.53 -16.21
C ILE A 311 1.75 -4.16 -15.04
N ARG A 312 2.82 -3.41 -15.32
CA ARG A 312 3.76 -2.92 -14.34
C ARG A 312 3.43 -1.49 -13.95
N VAL A 313 3.42 -1.20 -12.65
CA VAL A 313 3.41 0.15 -12.10
C VAL A 313 4.85 0.65 -12.00
N SER A 314 5.16 1.77 -12.63
CA SER A 314 6.50 2.35 -12.55
C SER A 314 6.41 3.86 -12.61
N ASN A 315 6.94 4.54 -11.59
CA ASN A 315 6.95 6.01 -11.50
C ASN A 315 5.55 6.63 -11.71
N GLY A 316 4.52 6.03 -11.10
CA GLY A 316 3.14 6.49 -11.24
C GLY A 316 2.51 6.23 -12.62
N GLN A 317 3.16 5.44 -13.48
CA GLN A 317 2.66 5.04 -14.80
C GLN A 317 2.31 3.56 -14.86
N LEU A 318 1.38 3.20 -15.74
CA LEU A 318 1.00 1.82 -16.04
C LEU A 318 1.60 1.38 -17.37
N ILE A 319 2.50 0.40 -17.34
CA ILE A 319 3.27 -0.09 -18.49
C ILE A 319 2.85 -1.53 -18.77
N LYS A 320 2.44 -1.83 -20.00
CA LYS A 320 2.21 -3.23 -20.43
C LYS A 320 3.55 -3.97 -20.45
N ASP A 321 3.66 -5.03 -19.66
CA ASP A 321 4.89 -5.81 -19.53
C ASP A 321 4.91 -6.96 -20.56
N ARG A 322 4.01 -7.93 -20.39
CA ARG A 322 3.90 -9.10 -21.29
C ARG A 322 2.47 -9.62 -21.38
N ILE A 323 2.23 -10.53 -22.32
CA ILE A 323 0.93 -11.17 -22.54
C ILE A 323 1.10 -12.68 -22.44
N LEU A 324 0.22 -13.31 -21.68
CA LEU A 324 0.06 -14.76 -21.65
C LEU A 324 -1.21 -15.15 -22.40
N LYS A 325 -1.06 -15.91 -23.49
CA LYS A 325 -2.18 -16.43 -24.28
C LYS A 325 -2.65 -17.76 -23.72
N LEU A 326 -3.94 -17.87 -23.45
CA LEU A 326 -4.58 -19.06 -22.92
C LEU A 326 -5.38 -19.78 -24.01
N GLN A 327 -5.57 -21.09 -23.83
CA GLN A 327 -6.46 -21.88 -24.70
C GLN A 327 -7.94 -21.80 -24.26
N HIS A 328 -8.18 -21.35 -23.03
CA HIS A 328 -9.50 -21.19 -22.42
C HIS A 328 -9.73 -19.74 -21.98
N PHE A 329 -10.99 -19.42 -21.64
CA PHE A 329 -11.34 -18.13 -21.04
C PHE A 329 -10.81 -18.03 -19.60
N CYS A 330 -10.58 -16.82 -19.09
CA CYS A 330 -10.16 -16.62 -17.70
C CYS A 330 -11.06 -15.58 -17.04
N ARG A 331 -12.03 -16.04 -16.24
CA ARG A 331 -13.01 -15.20 -15.52
C ARG A 331 -12.56 -14.80 -14.12
N GLY A 332 -11.69 -15.60 -13.50
CA GLY A 332 -11.09 -15.30 -12.21
C GLY A 332 -9.61 -15.62 -12.23
N ILE A 333 -8.79 -14.77 -11.60
CA ILE A 333 -7.35 -14.98 -11.46
C ILE A 333 -6.93 -14.70 -10.01
N ALA A 334 -6.05 -15.54 -9.47
CA ALA A 334 -5.39 -15.35 -8.19
C ALA A 334 -3.92 -15.75 -8.31
N HIS A 335 -3.07 -15.20 -7.45
CA HIS A 335 -1.64 -15.50 -7.43
C HIS A 335 -1.23 -15.97 -6.04
N GLN A 336 -0.45 -17.05 -5.98
CA GLN A 336 0.15 -17.56 -4.76
C GLN A 336 1.40 -18.38 -5.11
N ASP A 337 2.47 -18.18 -4.35
CA ASP A 337 3.72 -18.95 -4.42
C ASP A 337 4.30 -19.09 -5.84
N GLY A 338 4.29 -17.98 -6.60
CA GLY A 338 4.83 -17.93 -7.97
C GLY A 338 3.96 -18.62 -9.02
N ASN A 339 2.71 -18.96 -8.68
CA ASN A 339 1.75 -19.60 -9.58
C ASN A 339 0.46 -18.78 -9.71
N LEU A 340 -0.18 -18.92 -10.87
CA LEU A 340 -1.45 -18.32 -11.20
C LEU A 340 -2.55 -19.38 -11.16
N TYR A 341 -3.56 -19.12 -10.34
CA TYR A 341 -4.79 -19.91 -10.26
C TYR A 341 -5.84 -19.22 -11.11
N MET A 342 -6.29 -19.89 -12.18
CA MET A 342 -7.19 -19.31 -13.18
C MET A 342 -8.48 -20.12 -13.28
N ALA A 343 -9.61 -19.45 -13.25
CA ALA A 343 -10.93 -20.07 -13.39
C ALA A 343 -11.63 -19.63 -14.67
N ASP A 344 -12.18 -20.56 -15.45
CA ASP A 344 -12.95 -20.27 -16.67
C ASP A 344 -14.48 -20.34 -16.48
N GLY A 345 -14.92 -20.70 -15.26
CA GLY A 345 -16.31 -20.94 -14.88
C GLY A 345 -16.73 -22.42 -14.92
N LYS A 346 -15.91 -23.30 -15.49
CA LYS A 346 -16.10 -24.76 -15.57
C LYS A 346 -14.93 -25.54 -14.98
N ALA A 347 -13.74 -24.95 -15.00
CA ALA A 347 -12.50 -25.55 -14.58
C ALA A 347 -11.62 -24.55 -13.81
N LEU A 348 -10.70 -25.11 -13.02
CA LEU A 348 -9.63 -24.39 -12.32
C LEU A 348 -8.30 -24.90 -12.84
N TYR A 349 -7.44 -23.98 -13.26
CA TYR A 349 -6.14 -24.27 -13.83
C TYR A 349 -5.05 -23.62 -12.98
N LEU A 350 -3.92 -24.31 -12.87
CA LEU A 350 -2.70 -23.82 -12.25
C LEU A 350 -1.66 -23.57 -13.35
N TYR A 351 -1.25 -22.32 -13.50
CA TYR A 351 -0.21 -21.91 -14.43
C TYR A 351 1.00 -21.38 -13.66
N THR A 352 2.19 -21.54 -14.23
CA THR A 352 3.36 -20.76 -13.82
C THR A 352 3.27 -19.33 -14.38
N LEU A 353 4.06 -18.39 -13.83
CA LEU A 353 4.08 -16.99 -14.28
C LEU A 353 4.60 -16.77 -15.71
N ASP A 354 5.36 -17.72 -16.25
CA ASP A 354 5.82 -17.77 -17.64
C ASP A 354 4.79 -18.42 -18.59
N GLY A 355 3.67 -18.91 -18.05
CA GLY A 355 2.53 -19.36 -18.86
C GLY A 355 2.43 -20.85 -19.12
N ARG A 356 3.26 -21.68 -18.48
CA ARG A 356 3.16 -23.12 -18.59
C ARG A 356 2.00 -23.62 -17.73
N LEU A 357 1.07 -24.35 -18.32
CA LEU A 357 0.03 -25.06 -17.59
C LEU A 357 0.69 -26.15 -16.74
N VAL A 358 0.60 -26.04 -15.42
CA VAL A 358 1.10 -27.03 -14.46
C VAL A 358 0.09 -28.15 -14.29
N ARG A 359 -1.16 -27.78 -14.02
CA ARG A 359 -2.22 -28.75 -13.71
C ARG A 359 -3.60 -28.16 -13.95
N GLU A 360 -4.51 -28.98 -14.46
CA GLU A 360 -5.94 -28.75 -14.38
C GLU A 360 -6.46 -29.36 -13.08
N MET A 361 -6.85 -28.51 -12.13
CA MET A 361 -7.22 -28.92 -10.77
C MET A 361 -8.65 -29.42 -10.67
N TYR A 362 -9.55 -28.87 -11.48
CA TYR A 362 -10.97 -29.22 -11.50
C TYR A 362 -11.51 -29.05 -12.92
N ASN A 363 -12.33 -29.99 -13.40
CA ASN A 363 -13.04 -29.88 -14.68
C ASN A 363 -14.44 -30.50 -14.55
N LYS A 364 -15.48 -29.68 -14.64
CA LYS A 364 -16.87 -30.13 -14.55
C LYS A 364 -17.29 -31.04 -15.73
N THR A 365 -16.68 -30.86 -16.90
CA THR A 365 -17.06 -31.56 -18.15
C THR A 365 -16.56 -33.00 -18.24
N SER A 366 -15.53 -33.37 -17.46
CA SER A 366 -14.97 -34.73 -17.52
C SER A 366 -15.75 -35.77 -16.70
N GLY A 367 -16.81 -35.38 -15.98
CA GLY A 367 -17.57 -36.27 -15.09
C GLY A 367 -16.75 -36.87 -13.94
N LYS A 368 -15.45 -36.54 -13.84
CA LYS A 368 -14.50 -37.01 -12.81
C LYS A 368 -14.19 -35.95 -11.74
N GLY A 369 -14.93 -34.84 -11.71
CA GLY A 369 -14.75 -33.77 -10.74
C GLY A 369 -15.69 -33.90 -9.55
N ALA A 370 -15.11 -34.09 -8.35
CA ALA A 370 -15.79 -34.04 -7.05
C ALA A 370 -16.80 -32.88 -6.98
N GLY A 371 -18.06 -33.20 -6.69
CA GLY A 371 -19.13 -32.24 -6.62
C GLY A 371 -18.98 -31.30 -5.43
N TYR A 372 -18.65 -30.04 -5.70
CA TYR A 372 -19.00 -28.93 -4.82
C TYR A 372 -19.99 -28.02 -5.55
N ASN A 373 -21.27 -28.27 -5.28
CA ASN A 373 -22.34 -27.35 -5.61
C ASN A 373 -22.28 -26.20 -4.61
N TYR A 374 -21.89 -25.01 -5.08
CA TYR A 374 -22.20 -23.77 -4.39
C TYR A 374 -23.51 -23.25 -4.98
N SER A 375 -24.60 -23.45 -4.25
CA SER A 375 -25.89 -22.79 -4.43
C SER A 375 -26.12 -21.83 -3.28
#